data_AF-A0A9D5Q7N3-F1
#
_entry.id   AF-A0A9D5Q7N3-F1
#
_cell.length_a   1.000
_cell.length_b   1.000
_cell.length_c   1.000
_cell.angle_alpha   90.00
_cell.angle_beta   90.00
_cell.angle_gamma   90.00
#
_symmetry.space_group_name_H-M   'P 1'
#
loop_
_entity.id
_entity.type
_entity.pdbx_description
1 polymer ?
#
loop_
_entity_poly.entity_id
_entity_poly.type
_entity_poly.pdbx_seq_one_letter_code
_entity_poly.pdbx_strand_id
1 'polypeptide(L)'
;MTGIYLAILGAAFAVGFAGTGSALGIGIAGQAAAGVITEDPEKFGKVLLLQALPGTQGIYGFLAGFWVMLKIGLLGGTLITVDSGIGLQIFGACLPIAFTGLSSGIYQGKVSASGIFMTAKRPEESGKGLILSAMVETYAVLGLLATILLLNGIQVG
;
A
#
# COMPACT_ATOMS: atom_id res chain seq x y z
N MET A 1 -8.18 27.81 -7.29
CA MET A 1 -7.69 26.55 -7.92
C MET A 1 -6.48 25.94 -7.19
N THR A 2 -5.62 26.72 -6.55
CA THR A 2 -4.43 26.21 -5.82
C THR A 2 -4.75 25.10 -4.82
N GLY A 3 -5.82 25.20 -4.03
CA GLY A 3 -6.23 24.14 -3.09
C GLY A 3 -6.57 22.80 -3.76
N ILE A 4 -7.19 22.83 -4.94
CA ILE A 4 -7.50 21.61 -5.72
C ILE A 4 -6.21 20.93 -6.18
N TYR A 5 -5.22 21.68 -6.67
CA TYR A 5 -3.94 21.11 -7.09
C TYR A 5 -3.20 20.44 -5.93
N LEU A 6 -3.23 21.04 -4.73
CA LEU A 6 -2.63 20.45 -3.53
C LEU A 6 -3.34 19.15 -3.11
N ALA A 7 -4.68 19.12 -3.17
CA ALA A 7 -5.45 17.91 -2.89
C ALA A 7 -5.13 16.79 -3.89
N ILE A 8 -5.05 17.10 -5.19
CA ILE A 8 -4.66 16.14 -6.23
C ILE A 8 -3.22 15.64 -6.01
N LEU A 9 -2.29 16.52 -5.62
CA LEU A 9 -0.93 16.13 -5.28
C LEU A 9 -0.90 15.15 -4.10
N GLY A 10 -1.76 15.37 -3.09
CA GLY A 10 -1.91 14.46 -1.95
C GLY A 10 -2.38 13.07 -2.38
N ALA A 11 -3.43 13.03 -3.21
CA ALA A 11 -3.92 11.79 -3.79
C ALA A 11 -2.82 11.08 -4.60
N ALA A 12 -2.08 11.82 -5.43
CA ALA A 12 -0.99 11.26 -6.22
C ALA A 12 0.12 10.67 -5.34
N PHE A 13 0.44 11.29 -4.20
CA PHE A 13 1.42 10.76 -3.25
C PHE A 13 0.93 9.49 -2.56
N ALA A 14 -0.32 9.47 -2.09
CA ALA A 14 -0.92 8.29 -1.47
C ALA A 14 -0.88 7.08 -2.42
N VAL A 15 -1.32 7.26 -3.67
CA VAL A 15 -1.31 6.19 -4.67
C VAL A 15 0.11 5.83 -5.09
N GLY A 16 0.92 6.82 -5.46
CA GLY A 16 2.23 6.63 -6.06
C GLY A 16 3.21 5.95 -5.11
N PHE A 17 3.33 6.43 -3.88
CA PHE A 17 4.32 5.90 -2.94
C PHE A 17 3.92 4.54 -2.40
N ALA A 18 2.66 4.36 -2.00
CA ALA A 18 2.19 3.07 -1.51
C ALA A 18 2.22 2.01 -2.63
N GLY A 19 1.83 2.37 -3.85
CA GLY A 19 1.94 1.50 -5.02
C GLY A 19 3.39 1.13 -5.35
N THR A 20 4.32 2.08 -5.21
CA THR A 20 5.76 1.81 -5.38
C THR A 20 6.26 0.82 -4.33
N GLY A 21 5.86 0.99 -3.07
CA GLY A 21 6.17 0.04 -1.99
C GLY A 21 5.71 -1.38 -2.32
N SER A 22 4.49 -1.51 -2.84
CA SER A 22 3.96 -2.80 -3.27
C SER A 22 4.70 -3.40 -4.45
N ALA A 23 4.99 -2.62 -5.50
CA ALA A 23 5.71 -3.11 -6.66
C ALA A 23 7.11 -3.64 -6.30
N LEU A 24 7.83 -2.90 -5.45
CA LEU A 24 9.14 -3.32 -4.95
C LEU A 24 9.03 -4.56 -4.05
N GLY A 25 8.05 -4.60 -3.13
CA GLY A 25 7.83 -5.73 -2.24
C GLY A 25 7.48 -7.01 -2.97
N ILE A 26 6.54 -6.94 -3.92
CA ILE A 26 6.16 -8.05 -4.80
C ILE A 26 7.37 -8.49 -5.62
N GLY A 27 8.16 -7.56 -6.17
CA GLY A 27 9.37 -7.89 -6.93
C GLY A 27 10.39 -8.69 -6.12
N ILE A 28 10.67 -8.28 -4.88
CA ILE A 28 11.58 -8.98 -3.97
C ILE A 28 11.09 -10.40 -3.69
N ALA A 29 9.82 -10.54 -3.31
CA ALA A 29 9.26 -11.85 -3.00
C ALA A 29 9.13 -12.74 -4.26
N GLY A 30 8.82 -12.16 -5.41
CA GLY A 30 8.67 -12.88 -6.68
C GLY A 30 9.98 -13.41 -7.23
N GLN A 31 11.09 -12.68 -7.06
CA GLN A 31 12.43 -13.20 -7.38
C GLN A 31 12.77 -14.44 -6.53
N ALA A 32 12.43 -14.43 -5.24
CA ALA A 32 12.59 -15.60 -4.39
C ALA A 32 11.66 -16.75 -4.80
N ALA A 33 10.38 -16.45 -5.11
CA ALA A 33 9.42 -17.44 -5.57
C ALA A 33 9.88 -18.15 -6.84
N ALA A 34 10.37 -17.39 -7.83
CA ALA A 34 10.87 -17.92 -9.09
C ALA A 34 12.01 -18.93 -8.84
N GLY A 35 12.97 -18.60 -7.96
CA GLY A 35 14.05 -19.50 -7.61
C GLY A 35 13.58 -20.82 -6.97
N VAL A 36 12.53 -20.77 -6.15
CA VAL A 36 11.95 -22.00 -5.55
C VAL A 36 11.19 -22.82 -6.59
N ILE A 37 10.40 -22.17 -7.45
CA ILE A 37 9.57 -22.83 -8.46
C ILE A 37 10.44 -23.51 -9.54
N THR A 38 11.60 -22.97 -9.86
CA THR A 38 12.55 -23.61 -10.79
C THR A 38 13.00 -24.98 -10.30
N GLU A 39 13.21 -25.14 -9.00
CA GLU A 39 13.61 -26.41 -8.39
C GLU A 39 12.42 -27.34 -8.10
N ASP A 40 11.28 -26.76 -7.69
CA ASP A 40 10.09 -27.52 -7.30
C ASP A 40 8.79 -26.77 -7.68
N PRO A 41 8.25 -27.05 -8.88
CA PRO A 41 7.05 -26.38 -9.38
C PRO A 41 5.78 -26.62 -8.55
N GLU A 42 5.71 -27.73 -7.81
CA GLU A 42 4.53 -28.08 -7.01
C GLU A 42 4.31 -27.10 -5.84
N LYS A 43 5.35 -26.34 -5.46
CA LYS A 43 5.27 -25.30 -4.42
C LYS A 43 4.64 -23.99 -4.89
N PHE A 44 4.30 -23.83 -6.17
CA PHE A 44 3.79 -22.59 -6.76
C PHE A 44 2.68 -21.93 -5.93
N GLY A 45 1.65 -22.68 -5.54
CA GLY A 45 0.51 -22.12 -4.80
C GLY A 45 0.91 -21.48 -3.46
N LYS A 46 1.84 -22.10 -2.72
CA LYS A 46 2.30 -21.59 -1.42
C LYS A 46 3.16 -20.33 -1.56
N VAL A 47 4.09 -20.33 -2.53
CA VAL A 47 4.96 -19.17 -2.76
C VAL A 47 4.22 -18.01 -3.43
N LEU A 48 3.19 -18.30 -4.23
CA LEU A 48 2.31 -17.28 -4.82
C LEU A 48 1.61 -16.46 -3.73
N LEU A 49 1.06 -17.12 -2.70
CA LEU A 49 0.42 -16.45 -1.58
C LEU A 49 1.39 -15.51 -0.86
N LEU A 50 2.60 -16.00 -0.53
CA LEU A 50 3.62 -15.20 0.14
C LEU A 50 4.08 -14.00 -0.71
N GLN A 51 4.22 -14.17 -2.04
CA GLN A 51 4.62 -13.05 -2.89
C GLN A 51 3.54 -11.99 -3.07
N ALA A 52 2.27 -12.36 -2.93
CA ALA A 52 1.15 -11.46 -3.16
C ALA A 52 0.90 -10.53 -1.97
N LEU A 53 1.33 -10.92 -0.77
CA LEU A 53 1.12 -10.16 0.47
C LEU A 53 1.53 -8.69 0.39
N PRO A 54 2.71 -8.32 -0.14
CA PRO A 54 3.11 -6.91 -0.25
C PRO A 54 2.26 -6.09 -1.23
N GLY A 55 1.25 -6.67 -1.88
CA GLY A 55 0.34 -5.95 -2.77
C GLY A 55 -0.70 -5.10 -2.08
N THR A 56 -0.97 -5.31 -0.78
CA THR A 56 -2.07 -4.64 -0.09
C THR A 56 -1.83 -3.14 0.12
N GLN A 57 -0.57 -2.71 0.27
CA GLN A 57 -0.19 -1.30 0.43
C GLN A 57 -0.63 -0.44 -0.75
N GLY A 58 -0.47 -0.94 -1.98
CA GLY A 58 -0.94 -0.28 -3.19
C GLY A 58 -2.46 -0.09 -3.18
N ILE A 59 -3.21 -1.08 -2.71
CA ILE A 59 -4.68 -0.99 -2.58
C ILE A 59 -5.06 0.06 -1.52
N TYR A 60 -4.33 0.12 -0.41
CA TYR A 60 -4.57 1.12 0.64
C TYR A 60 -4.30 2.55 0.16
N GLY A 61 -3.18 2.77 -0.54
CA GLY A 61 -2.86 4.06 -1.15
C GLY A 61 -3.88 4.45 -2.21
N PHE A 62 -4.31 3.50 -3.04
CA PHE A 62 -5.40 3.69 -4.00
C PHE A 62 -6.70 4.12 -3.33
N LEU A 63 -7.11 3.44 -2.25
CA LEU A 63 -8.31 3.80 -1.50
C LEU A 63 -8.25 5.22 -0.94
N ALA A 64 -7.12 5.62 -0.35
CA ALA A 64 -6.93 6.97 0.16
C ALA A 64 -6.97 8.04 -0.95
N GLY A 65 -6.26 7.81 -2.06
CA GLY A 65 -6.30 8.71 -3.22
C GLY A 65 -7.70 8.81 -3.84
N PHE A 66 -8.41 7.69 -3.95
CA PHE A 66 -9.79 7.64 -4.41
C PHE A 66 -10.72 8.44 -3.50
N TRP A 67 -10.55 8.32 -2.18
CA TRP A 67 -11.31 9.09 -1.20
C TRP A 67 -11.10 10.60 -1.38
N VAL A 68 -9.86 11.04 -1.60
CA VAL A 68 -9.57 12.45 -1.89
C VAL A 68 -10.29 12.92 -3.16
N MET A 69 -10.22 12.15 -4.24
CA MET A 69 -10.87 12.49 -5.52
C MET A 69 -12.39 12.61 -5.38
N LEU A 70 -13.03 11.73 -4.59
CA LEU A 70 -14.44 11.86 -4.24
C LEU A 70 -14.70 13.13 -3.43
N LYS A 71 -13.89 13.39 -2.40
CA LYS A 71 -14.07 14.50 -1.46
C LYS A 71 -13.99 15.87 -2.11
N ILE A 72 -13.18 16.05 -3.16
CA ILE A 72 -13.07 17.32 -3.91
C ILE A 72 -14.04 17.41 -5.10
N GLY A 73 -14.89 16.40 -5.31
CA GLY A 73 -15.84 16.35 -6.43
C GLY A 73 -15.24 16.01 -7.80
N LEU A 74 -13.98 15.57 -7.85
CA LEU A 74 -13.28 15.29 -9.12
C LEU A 74 -13.95 14.17 -9.93
N LEU A 75 -14.49 13.16 -9.25
CA LEU A 75 -15.18 12.04 -9.90
C LEU A 75 -16.68 12.32 -10.16
N GLY A 76 -17.24 13.34 -9.52
CA GLY A 76 -18.66 13.69 -9.63
C GLY A 76 -18.98 14.71 -10.73
N GLY A 77 -17.98 15.19 -11.47
CA GLY A 77 -18.14 16.17 -12.55
C GLY A 77 -18.28 17.63 -12.10
N THR A 78 -18.56 17.87 -10.82
CA THR A 78 -18.65 19.20 -10.22
C THR A 78 -17.59 19.36 -9.14
N LEU A 79 -16.54 20.14 -9.45
CA LEU A 79 -15.48 20.44 -8.48
C LEU A 79 -15.98 21.36 -7.38
N ILE A 80 -15.66 21.00 -6.13
CA ILE A 80 -15.91 21.85 -4.97
C ILE A 80 -14.83 22.92 -4.89
N THR A 81 -15.18 24.12 -4.46
CA THR A 81 -14.20 25.18 -4.20
C THR A 81 -13.34 24.82 -2.99
N VAL A 82 -12.05 24.55 -3.23
CA VAL A 82 -11.07 24.24 -2.18
C VAL A 82 -10.11 25.41 -2.03
N ASP A 83 -10.08 26.02 -0.84
CA ASP A 83 -9.07 27.00 -0.48
C ASP A 83 -7.68 26.35 -0.31
N SER A 84 -6.63 27.14 -0.48
CA SER A 84 -5.24 26.68 -0.37
C SER A 84 -4.93 26.06 1.00
N GLY A 85 -5.50 26.59 2.09
CA GLY A 85 -5.31 26.02 3.44
C GLY A 85 -5.88 24.62 3.57
N ILE A 86 -7.11 24.42 3.09
CA ILE A 86 -7.77 23.10 3.06
C ILE A 86 -7.02 22.14 2.13
N GLY A 87 -6.57 22.62 0.97
CA GLY A 87 -5.76 21.83 0.05
C GLY A 87 -4.47 21.30 0.69
N LEU A 88 -3.78 22.13 1.48
CA LEU A 88 -2.59 21.73 2.21
C LEU A 88 -2.90 20.71 3.32
N GLN A 89 -4.02 20.85 4.02
CA GLN A 89 -4.47 19.85 4.99
C GLN A 89 -4.75 18.51 4.34
N ILE A 90 -5.42 18.48 3.17
CA ILE A 90 -5.68 17.25 2.41
C ILE A 90 -4.36 16.62 1.95
N PHE A 91 -3.42 17.43 1.44
CA PHE A 91 -2.08 16.94 1.09
C PHE A 91 -1.39 16.29 2.28
N GLY A 92 -1.34 16.98 3.42
CA GLY A 92 -0.75 16.48 4.67
C GLY A 92 -1.42 15.20 5.18
N ALA A 93 -2.75 15.11 5.04
CA ALA A 93 -3.53 13.94 5.44
C ALA A 93 -3.18 12.68 4.63
N CYS A 94 -2.65 12.83 3.41
CA CYS A 94 -2.25 11.70 2.55
C CYS A 94 -0.86 11.14 2.87
N LEU A 95 -0.02 11.91 3.57
CA LEU A 95 1.37 11.53 3.83
C LEU A 95 1.52 10.26 4.68
N PRO A 96 0.70 9.99 5.71
CA PRO A 96 0.85 8.77 6.51
C PRO A 96 0.82 7.50 5.65
N ILE A 97 -0.22 7.30 4.82
CA ILE A 97 -0.29 6.11 3.96
C ILE A 97 0.76 6.13 2.85
N ALA A 98 1.12 7.30 2.31
CA ALA A 98 2.16 7.39 1.29
C ALA A 98 3.49 6.81 1.81
N PHE A 99 3.92 7.25 2.99
CA PHE A 99 5.19 6.80 3.57
C PHE A 99 5.11 5.42 4.19
N THR A 100 4.08 5.11 4.98
CA THR A 100 3.97 3.79 5.61
C THR A 100 3.73 2.70 4.57
N GLY A 101 2.95 2.99 3.51
CA GLY A 101 2.73 2.06 2.39
C GLY A 101 4.03 1.78 1.63
N LEU A 102 4.82 2.83 1.33
CA LEU A 102 6.12 2.67 0.69
C LEU A 102 7.07 1.80 1.51
N SER A 103 7.26 2.14 2.80
CA SER A 103 8.19 1.41 3.66
C SER A 103 7.70 -0.01 3.97
N SER A 104 6.44 -0.16 4.38
CA SER A 104 5.86 -1.45 4.78
C SER A 104 5.87 -2.44 3.62
N GLY A 105 5.51 -2.02 2.40
CA GLY A 105 5.52 -2.92 1.23
C GLY A 105 6.92 -3.50 0.97
N ILE A 106 7.96 -2.67 1.05
CA ILE A 106 9.36 -3.11 0.87
C ILE A 106 9.77 -4.10 1.96
N TYR A 107 9.50 -3.78 3.24
CA TYR A 107 9.87 -4.66 4.35
C TYR A 107 9.06 -5.96 4.35
N GLN A 108 7.77 -5.89 4.01
CA GLN A 108 6.91 -7.06 3.90
C GLN A 108 7.40 -7.97 2.77
N GLY A 109 7.81 -7.42 1.63
CA GLY A 109 8.43 -8.19 0.55
C GLY A 109 9.68 -8.96 0.98
N LYS A 110 10.56 -8.32 1.78
CA LYS A 110 11.76 -8.99 2.34
C LYS A 110 11.39 -10.13 3.29
N VAL A 111 10.42 -9.92 4.17
CA VAL A 111 9.94 -10.96 5.09
C VAL A 111 9.25 -12.10 4.34
N SER A 112 8.42 -11.78 3.34
CA SER A 112 7.81 -12.76 2.43
C SER A 112 8.86 -13.58 1.69
N ALA A 113 9.93 -12.97 1.19
CA ALA A 113 11.03 -13.69 0.56
C ALA A 113 11.71 -14.69 1.52
N SER A 114 11.95 -14.30 2.77
CA SER A 114 12.42 -15.24 3.80
C SER A 114 11.42 -16.37 4.07
N GLY A 115 10.11 -16.07 4.10
CA GLY A 115 9.06 -17.08 4.21
C GLY A 115 9.01 -18.05 3.03
N ILE A 116 9.34 -17.58 1.81
CA ILE A 116 9.46 -18.40 0.61
C ILE A 116 10.65 -19.35 0.73
N PHE A 117 11.82 -18.88 1.19
CA PHE A 117 12.97 -19.76 1.43
C PHE A 117 12.70 -20.80 2.52
N MET A 118 11.95 -20.45 3.56
CA MET A 118 11.48 -21.41 4.55
C MET A 118 10.56 -22.45 3.90
N THR A 119 9.61 -22.03 3.06
CA THR A 119 8.71 -22.92 2.31
C THR A 119 9.46 -23.85 1.38
N ALA A 120 10.59 -23.42 0.83
CA ALA A 120 11.44 -24.24 -0.04
C ALA A 120 11.99 -25.47 0.70
N LYS A 121 12.35 -25.32 1.98
CA LYS A 121 12.94 -26.39 2.83
C LYS A 121 11.91 -27.13 3.68
N ARG A 122 10.87 -26.44 4.14
CA ARG A 122 9.82 -26.91 5.05
C ARG A 122 8.45 -26.40 4.58
N PRO A 123 7.88 -26.99 3.51
CA PRO A 123 6.63 -26.49 2.91
C PRO A 123 5.42 -26.55 3.85
N GLU A 124 5.43 -27.43 4.85
CA GLU A 124 4.46 -27.52 5.94
C GLU A 124 4.49 -26.31 6.87
N GLU A 125 5.60 -25.58 6.93
CA GLU A 125 5.79 -24.39 7.78
C GLU A 125 5.46 -23.07 7.07
N SER A 126 5.03 -23.11 5.81
CA SER A 126 4.69 -21.93 4.99
C SER A 126 3.73 -20.95 5.69
N GLY A 127 2.80 -21.45 6.50
CA GLY A 127 1.88 -20.64 7.29
C GLY A 127 2.58 -19.70 8.29
N LYS A 128 3.72 -20.10 8.88
CA LYS A 128 4.51 -19.21 9.75
C LYS A 128 5.09 -18.02 8.97
N GLY A 129 5.48 -18.24 7.72
CA GLY A 129 6.01 -17.19 6.84
C GLY A 129 4.93 -16.18 6.49
N LEU A 130 3.70 -16.65 6.29
CA LEU A 130 2.53 -15.81 6.05
C LEU A 130 2.26 -14.90 7.26
N ILE A 131 2.24 -15.48 8.47
CA ILE A 131 1.99 -14.74 9.71
C ILE A 131 3.07 -13.67 9.93
N LEU A 132 4.35 -14.04 9.81
CA LEU A 132 5.46 -13.10 9.99
C LEU A 132 5.40 -11.95 9.00
N SER A 133 5.05 -12.23 7.73
CA SER A 133 4.89 -11.20 6.72
C SER A 133 3.69 -10.29 7.02
N ALA A 134 2.55 -10.85 7.45
CA ALA A 134 1.36 -10.08 7.82
C ALA A 134 1.60 -9.12 9.01
N MET A 135 2.53 -9.41 9.92
CA MET A 135 2.86 -8.48 11.01
C MET A 135 3.46 -7.15 10.51
N VAL A 136 4.09 -7.14 9.33
CA VAL A 136 4.63 -5.91 8.73
C VAL A 136 3.52 -5.03 8.16
N GLU A 137 2.42 -5.65 7.71
CA GLU A 137 1.25 -4.98 7.12
C GLU A 137 0.55 -4.05 8.12
N THR A 138 0.59 -4.36 9.42
CA THR A 138 -0.05 -3.57 10.48
C THR A 138 0.32 -2.09 10.39
N TYR A 139 1.56 -1.75 10.05
CA TYR A 139 1.99 -0.35 9.91
C TYR A 139 1.38 0.37 8.71
N ALA A 140 1.13 -0.34 7.61
CA ALA A 140 0.41 0.22 6.47
C ALA A 140 -1.07 0.47 6.81
N VAL A 141 -1.70 -0.48 7.52
CA VAL A 141 -3.08 -0.33 8.00
C VAL A 141 -3.23 0.87 8.94
N LEU A 142 -2.29 1.06 9.87
CA LEU A 142 -2.30 2.24 10.76
C LEU A 142 -2.14 3.55 9.98
N GLY A 143 -1.29 3.57 8.95
CA GLY A 143 -1.13 4.74 8.08
C GLY A 143 -2.39 5.04 7.25
N LEU A 144 -3.07 4.01 6.74
CA LEU A 144 -4.36 4.15 6.08
C LEU A 144 -5.41 4.71 7.04
N LEU A 145 -5.53 4.11 8.24
CA LEU A 145 -6.48 4.55 9.25
C LEU A 145 -6.28 6.03 9.61
N ALA A 146 -5.04 6.42 9.89
CA ALA A 146 -4.71 7.82 10.17
C ALA A 146 -5.10 8.74 9.00
N THR A 147 -4.80 8.33 7.77
CA THR A 147 -5.15 9.08 6.56
C THR A 147 -6.66 9.28 6.43
N ILE A 148 -7.46 8.21 6.57
CA ILE A 148 -8.92 8.29 6.47
C ILE A 148 -9.53 9.14 7.59
N LEU A 149 -9.04 9.01 8.83
CA LEU A 149 -9.51 9.82 9.96
C LEU A 149 -9.22 11.31 9.73
N LEU A 150 -8.03 11.66 9.25
CA LEU A 150 -7.67 13.03 8.90
C LEU A 150 -8.55 13.56 7.76
N LEU A 151 -8.69 12.80 6.67
CA LEU A 151 -9.53 13.19 5.53
C LEU A 151 -11.01 13.37 5.92
N ASN A 152 -11.53 12.58 6.86
CA ASN A 152 -12.90 12.76 7.35
C ASN A 152 -13.05 14.01 8.23
N GLY A 153 -12.04 14.37 9.01
CA GLY A 153 -12.07 15.56 9.86
C GLY A 153 -11.98 16.89 9.11
N ILE A 154 -11.41 16.89 7.90
CA ILE A 154 -11.27 18.11 7.07
C ILE A 154 -12.63 18.45 6.43
N GLN A 155 -13.16 19.63 6.71
CA GLN A 155 -14.38 20.14 6.06
C GLN A 155 -14.03 20.82 4.73
N VAL A 156 -14.82 20.54 3.69
CA VAL A 156 -14.63 21.09 2.34
C VAL A 156 -15.98 21.63 1.90
N GLY A 157 -16.12 22.95 1.87
CA GLY A 157 -17.40 23.64 1.74
C GLY A 157 -17.89 24.16 3.07
#